data_AF-A0A7V4ZDI3-F1
#
_entry.id   AF-A0A7V4ZDI3-F1
#
_cell.length_a   1.000
_cell.length_b   1.000
_cell.length_c   1.000
_cell.angle_alpha   90.00
_cell.angle_beta   90.00
_cell.angle_gamma   90.00
#
_symmetry.space_group_name_H-M   'P 1'
#
loop_
_entity.id
_entity.type
_entity.pdbx_description
1 polymer ?
#
loop_
_entity_poly.entity_id
_entity_poly.type
_entity_poly.pdbx_seq_one_letter_code
_entity_poly.pdbx_strand_id
1 'polypeptide(L)'
;MKFIALWSLKEGVDQAKLAQMMGRRAEWKFPGGIKLIAEYWSSKSKPAVVSIFEADAAAALTINSVAWIDAMEADIFPVATWEEGLQALTRYLGGE
;
A
#
# COMPACT_ATOMS: atom_id res chain seq x y z
N MET A 1 -9.22 -6.15 6.87
CA MET A 1 -9.20 -6.38 5.39
C MET A 1 -7.77 -6.26 4.88
N LYS A 2 -7.43 -6.93 3.76
CA LYS A 2 -6.11 -6.82 3.13
C LYS A 2 -6.15 -5.76 2.02
N PHE A 3 -5.06 -5.02 1.90
CA PHE A 3 -4.89 -3.98 0.88
C PHE A 3 -3.52 -4.09 0.24
N ILE A 4 -3.45 -3.73 -1.03
CA ILE A 4 -2.18 -3.43 -1.70
C ILE A 4 -2.12 -1.92 -1.90
N ALA A 5 -0.95 -1.35 -1.59
CA ALA A 5 -0.60 0.02 -1.94
C ALA A 5 0.58 -0.02 -2.93
N LEU A 6 0.38 0.56 -4.11
CA LEU A 6 1.42 0.76 -5.11
C LEU A 6 1.89 2.21 -5.01
N TRP A 7 3.14 2.42 -4.62
CA TRP A 7 3.72 3.74 -4.47
C TRP A 7 4.60 4.06 -5.66
N SER A 8 4.31 5.15 -6.34
CA SER A 8 5.06 5.66 -7.49
C SER A 8 5.82 6.91 -7.10
N LEU A 9 7.10 7.02 -7.46
CA LEU A 9 7.84 8.27 -7.29
C LEU A 9 7.23 9.35 -8.19
N LYS A 10 7.10 10.55 -7.62
CA LYS A 10 6.74 11.75 -8.38
C LYS A 10 7.87 12.14 -9.34
N GLU A 11 7.50 12.85 -10.39
CA GLU A 11 8.48 13.45 -11.29
C GLU A 11 9.35 14.46 -10.53
N GLY A 12 10.65 14.51 -10.84
CA GLY A 12 11.58 15.42 -10.20
C GLY A 12 12.10 15.01 -8.82
N VAL A 13 11.73 13.83 -8.30
CA VAL A 13 12.37 13.28 -7.09
C VAL A 13 13.82 12.90 -7.39
N ASP A 14 14.76 13.63 -6.80
CA ASP A 14 16.19 13.36 -6.92
C ASP A 14 16.68 12.30 -5.93
N GLN A 15 17.97 11.95 -6.02
CA GLN A 15 18.60 10.95 -5.16
C GLN A 15 18.63 11.35 -3.68
N ALA A 16 18.78 12.64 -3.38
CA ALA A 16 18.82 13.12 -2.01
C ALA A 16 17.44 13.02 -1.34
N LYS A 17 16.39 13.39 -2.07
CA LYS A 17 14.99 13.26 -1.65
C LYS A 17 14.60 11.79 -1.48
N LEU A 18 15.03 10.93 -2.39
CA LEU A 18 14.81 9.49 -2.29
C LEU A 18 15.46 8.90 -1.03
N ALA A 19 16.73 9.21 -0.77
CA ALA A 19 17.43 8.77 0.44
C ALA A 19 16.77 9.28 1.74
N GLN A 20 16.38 10.56 1.77
CA GLN A 20 15.63 11.13 2.89
C GLN A 20 14.31 10.38 3.13
N MET A 21 13.55 10.11 2.06
CA MET A 21 12.29 9.38 2.14
C MET A 21 12.49 7.95 2.65
N MET A 22 13.51 7.25 2.16
CA MET A 22 13.88 5.90 2.62
C MET A 22 14.16 5.88 4.13
N GLY A 23 14.94 6.84 4.63
CA GLY A 23 15.22 6.97 6.06
C GLY A 23 13.94 7.17 6.88
N ARG A 24 13.08 8.12 6.47
CA ARG A 24 11.78 8.34 7.13
C ARG A 24 10.89 7.09 7.11
N ARG A 25 10.90 6.32 6.01
CA ARG A 25 10.08 5.11 5.85
C ARG A 25 10.58 3.96 6.74
N ALA A 26 11.89 3.82 6.90
CA ALA A 26 12.49 2.81 7.77
C ALA A 26 12.13 3.02 9.26
N GLU A 27 11.96 4.26 9.69
CA GLU A 27 11.59 4.61 11.07
C GLU A 27 10.07 4.77 11.27
N TRP A 28 9.28 4.60 10.21
CA TRP A 28 7.85 4.89 10.25
C TRP A 28 7.10 3.91 11.16
N LYS A 29 6.35 4.47 12.10
CA LYS A 29 5.43 3.72 12.95
C LYS A 29 4.02 3.88 12.41
N PHE A 30 3.43 2.80 11.93
CA PHE A 30 2.06 2.81 11.43
C PHE A 30 1.09 3.16 12.56
N PRO A 31 0.11 4.06 12.31
CA PRO A 31 -0.96 4.36 13.26
C PRO A 31 -1.75 3.11 13.64
N GLY A 32 -2.44 3.15 14.80
CA GLY A 32 -3.32 2.08 15.23
C GLY A 32 -4.39 1.74 14.18
N GLY A 33 -4.70 0.46 14.03
CA GLY A 33 -5.62 -0.04 12.99
C GLY A 33 -5.00 -0.21 11.61
N ILE A 34 -3.69 0.05 11.45
CA ILE A 34 -2.91 -0.25 10.25
C ILE A 34 -1.75 -1.15 10.63
N LYS A 35 -1.60 -2.26 9.91
CA LYS A 35 -0.48 -3.18 10.05
C LYS A 35 0.16 -3.42 8.69
N LEU A 36 1.45 -3.11 8.57
CA LEU A 36 2.25 -3.48 7.41
C LEU A 36 2.60 -4.96 7.49
N ILE A 37 2.19 -5.73 6.49
CA ILE A 37 2.46 -7.17 6.38
C ILE A 37 3.76 -7.41 5.65
N ALA A 38 3.96 -6.71 4.54
CA ALA A 38 5.17 -6.78 3.75
C ALA A 38 5.36 -5.48 2.97
N GLU A 39 6.61 -5.15 2.68
CA GLU A 39 6.98 -4.04 1.81
C GLU A 39 8.14 -4.45 0.92
N TYR A 40 8.03 -4.15 -0.37
CA TYR A 40 9.03 -4.47 -1.38
C TYR A 40 9.40 -3.21 -2.15
N TRP A 41 10.70 -3.00 -2.29
CA TRP A 41 11.27 -1.86 -3.01
C TRP A 41 11.79 -2.33 -4.36
N SER A 42 11.49 -1.56 -5.39
CA SER A 42 11.79 -1.84 -6.78
C SER A 42 12.84 -0.86 -7.31
N SER A 43 13.61 -1.27 -8.32
CA SER A 43 14.47 -0.37 -9.08
C SER A 43 13.71 0.53 -10.05
N LYS A 44 12.41 0.28 -10.27
CA LYS A 44 11.52 1.11 -11.09
C LYS A 44 11.00 2.29 -10.27
N SER A 45 10.61 3.37 -10.94
CA SER A 45 9.91 4.50 -10.30
C SER A 45 8.40 4.28 -10.17
N LYS A 46 7.80 3.37 -10.94
CA LYS A 46 6.35 3.12 -11.01
C LYS A 46 6.02 1.63 -11.16
N PRO A 47 5.55 0.94 -10.09
CA PRO A 47 5.68 1.35 -8.69
C PRO A 47 7.14 1.22 -8.23
N ALA A 48 7.57 2.15 -7.39
CA ALA A 48 8.82 2.11 -6.65
C ALA A 48 8.71 1.27 -5.38
N VAL A 49 7.55 1.29 -4.72
CA VAL A 49 7.30 0.48 -3.53
C VAL A 49 5.97 -0.24 -3.67
N VAL A 50 5.94 -1.50 -3.24
CA VAL A 50 4.73 -2.30 -3.11
C VAL A 50 4.57 -2.64 -1.64
N SER A 51 3.48 -2.19 -1.02
CA SER A 51 3.17 -2.50 0.38
C SER A 51 1.90 -3.33 0.48
N ILE A 52 1.92 -4.34 1.34
CA ILE A 52 0.76 -5.15 1.71
C ILE A 52 0.35 -4.75 3.11
N PHE A 53 -0.91 -4.35 3.29
CA PHE A 53 -1.45 -3.90 4.56
C PHE A 53 -2.62 -4.75 5.03
N GLU A 54 -2.74 -4.89 6.35
CA GLU A 54 -4.00 -5.18 7.03
C GLU A 54 -4.52 -3.90 7.67
N ALA A 55 -5.78 -3.56 7.41
CA ALA A 55 -6.46 -2.43 8.05
C ALA A 55 -7.97 -2.66 8.15
N ASP A 56 -8.63 -1.91 9.02
CA ASP A 56 -10.10 -1.97 9.19
C ASP A 56 -10.85 -1.32 8.02
N ALA A 57 -10.27 -0.26 7.43
CA ALA A 57 -10.85 0.46 6.31
C ALA A 57 -9.79 1.10 5.40
N ALA A 58 -10.12 1.23 4.11
CA ALA A 58 -9.26 1.89 3.11
C ALA A 58 -8.91 3.33 3.50
N ALA A 59 -9.86 4.05 4.12
CA ALA A 59 -9.69 5.44 4.55
C ALA A 59 -8.47 5.65 5.47
N ALA A 60 -8.18 4.68 6.36
CA ALA A 60 -7.00 4.76 7.24
C ALA A 60 -5.69 4.76 6.43
N LEU A 61 -5.62 3.95 5.36
CA LEU A 61 -4.46 3.90 4.48
C LEU A 61 -4.33 5.14 3.60
N THR A 62 -5.46 5.71 3.14
CA THR A 62 -5.48 6.99 2.43
C THR A 62 -4.96 8.12 3.31
N ILE A 63 -5.33 8.16 4.59
CA ILE A 63 -4.78 9.16 5.53
C ILE A 63 -3.28 8.91 5.77
N ASN A 64 -2.87 7.65 5.94
CA ASN A 64 -1.46 7.29 6.10
C ASN A 64 -0.61 7.64 4.85
N SER A 65 -1.19 7.68 3.64
CA SER A 65 -0.47 8.05 2.43
C SER A 65 -0.13 9.54 2.35
N VAL A 66 -0.88 10.40 3.06
CA VAL A 66 -0.63 11.86 3.13
C VAL A 66 0.78 12.19 3.61
N ALA A 67 1.37 11.36 4.50
CA ALA A 67 2.73 11.56 5.00
C ALA A 67 3.81 11.45 3.89
N TRP A 68 3.47 10.92 2.72
CA TRP A 68 4.40 10.60 1.64
C TRP A 68 4.15 11.38 0.35
N ILE A 69 3.13 12.25 0.31
CA ILE A 69 2.73 12.97 -0.91
C ILE A 69 3.78 13.95 -1.41
N ASP A 70 4.79 14.24 -0.59
CA ASP A 70 5.92 15.09 -0.96
C ASP A 70 6.91 14.39 -1.92
N ALA A 71 6.85 13.06 -2.03
CA ALA A 71 7.73 12.27 -2.89
C ALA A 71 7.01 11.17 -3.69
N MET A 72 5.86 10.68 -3.22
CA MET A 72 5.16 9.56 -3.83
C MET A 72 3.69 9.85 -4.10
N GLU A 73 3.15 9.12 -5.06
CA GLU A 73 1.72 8.92 -5.28
C GLU A 73 1.38 7.48 -4.93
N ALA A 74 0.15 7.22 -4.48
CA ALA A 74 -0.25 5.91 -3.98
C ALA A 74 -1.58 5.46 -4.59
N ASP A 75 -1.58 4.30 -5.24
CA ASP A 75 -2.79 3.57 -5.61
C ASP A 75 -3.07 2.51 -4.55
N ILE A 76 -4.20 2.64 -3.84
CA ILE A 76 -4.56 1.77 -2.72
C ILE A 76 -5.88 1.09 -3.03
N PHE A 77 -5.90 -0.24 -3.02
CA PHE A 77 -7.10 -1.02 -3.31
C PHE A 77 -7.21 -2.25 -2.41
N PRO A 78 -8.45 -2.66 -2.05
CA PRO A 78 -8.68 -3.87 -1.29
C PRO A 78 -8.30 -5.09 -2.13
N VAL A 79 -7.79 -6.11 -1.47
CA VAL A 79 -7.47 -7.39 -2.11
C VAL A 79 -7.99 -8.54 -1.27
N ALA A 80 -8.24 -9.66 -1.94
CA ALA A 80 -8.59 -10.93 -1.34
C ALA A 80 -7.57 -11.98 -1.78
N THR A 81 -7.41 -13.03 -0.98
CA THR A 81 -6.68 -14.22 -1.43
C THR A 81 -7.49 -14.96 -2.50
N TRP A 82 -6.86 -15.90 -3.20
CA TRP A 82 -7.57 -16.70 -4.19
C TRP A 82 -8.64 -17.59 -3.53
N GLU A 83 -8.41 -18.06 -2.29
CA GLU A 83 -9.38 -18.85 -1.52
C GLU A 83 -10.62 -18.01 -1.15
N GLU A 84 -10.41 -16.79 -0.65
CA GLU A 84 -11.47 -15.83 -0.33
C GLU A 84 -12.28 -15.50 -1.60
N GLY A 85 -11.59 -15.27 -2.72
CA GLY A 85 -12.21 -15.02 -4.02
C GLY A 85 -13.01 -16.21 -4.55
N LEU A 86 -12.47 -17.43 -4.45
CA LEU A 86 -13.17 -18.65 -4.84
C LEU A 86 -14.43 -18.86 -4.01
N GLN A 87 -14.33 -18.65 -2.69
CA GLN A 87 -15.48 -18.78 -1.80
C GLN A 87 -16.58 -17.75 -2.13
N ALA A 88 -16.19 -16.49 -2.38
CA ALA A 88 -17.13 -15.45 -2.81
C ALA A 88 -17.82 -15.81 -4.14
N LEU A 89 -17.06 -16.32 -5.11
CA LEU A 89 -17.60 -16.78 -6.39
C LEU A 89 -18.58 -17.94 -6.21
N THR A 90 -18.26 -18.93 -5.37
CA THR A 90 -19.15 -20.06 -5.10
C THR A 90 -20.48 -19.61 -4.48
N ARG A 91 -20.46 -18.68 -3.51
CA ARG A 91 -21.70 -18.11 -2.93
C ARG A 91 -22.55 -17.41 -3.98
N TYR A 92 -21.93 -16.55 -4.78
CA TYR A 92 -22.60 -15.83 -5.86
C TYR A 92 -23.26 -16.77 -6.87
N LEU A 93 -22.56 -17.83 -7.29
CA LEU A 93 -23.11 -18.83 -8.21
C LEU A 93 -24.22 -19.69 -7.56
N GLY A 94 -24.20 -19.83 -6.23
CA GLY A 94 -25.22 -20.52 -5.43
C GLY A 94 -26.47 -19.70 -5.17
N GLY A 95 -26.51 -18.42 -5.55
CA GLY A 95 -27.64 -17.52 -5.35
C GLY A 95 -27.73 -16.92 -3.94
N GLU A 96 -26.63 -16.94 -3.18
CA GLU A 96 -26.47 -16.23 -1.91
C GLU A 96 -25.94 -14.79 -2.10
#